data_AF-A0A2M7SUX6-F1
#
_entry.id   AF-A0A2M7SUX6-F1
#
_cell.length_a   1.000
_cell.length_b   1.000
_cell.length_c   1.000
_cell.angle_alpha   90.00
_cell.angle_beta   90.00
_cell.angle_gamma   90.00
#
_symmetry.space_group_name_H-M   'P 1'
#
loop_
_entity.id
_entity.type
_entity.pdbx_description
1 polymer ?
#
loop_
_entity_poly.entity_id
_entity_poly.type
_entity_poly.pdbx_seq_one_letter_code
_entity_poly.pdbx_strand_id
1 'polypeptide(L)'
;AKIAMHRVEAGLINLRYLNFEELIKKVKVELTSYGIPEEELSELAEASLWMREFVSPESPEVVLDEGDEISNGSFNFEVWHTPGHSPGH
;
A
#
# COMPACT_ATOMS: atom_id res chain seq x y z
N ALA A 1 -5.36 10.15 17.50
CA ALA A 1 -6.43 10.11 16.47
C ALA A 1 -6.59 8.65 16.05
N LYS A 2 -7.73 8.28 15.45
CA LYS A 2 -7.90 6.93 14.86
C LYS A 2 -7.48 6.96 13.39
N ILE A 3 -6.88 5.89 12.92
CA ILE A 3 -6.54 5.64 11.53
C ILE A 3 -7.68 4.82 10.93
N ALA A 4 -8.27 5.36 9.86
CA ALA A 4 -9.27 4.67 9.07
C ALA A 4 -8.70 4.38 7.68
N MET A 5 -8.95 3.19 7.15
CA MET A 5 -8.40 2.75 5.87
C MET A 5 -9.33 1.76 5.19
N HIS A 6 -9.38 1.79 3.86
CA HIS A 6 -10.14 0.80 3.10
C HIS A 6 -9.57 -0.61 3.31
N ARG A 7 -10.45 -1.62 3.36
CA ARG A 7 -10.11 -3.03 3.58
C ARG A 7 -9.01 -3.55 2.67
N VAL A 8 -9.01 -3.13 1.41
CA VAL A 8 -8.02 -3.57 0.42
C VAL A 8 -6.61 -3.06 0.78
N GLU A 9 -6.45 -1.78 1.13
CA GLU A 9 -5.14 -1.26 1.56
C GLU A 9 -4.70 -1.86 2.89
N ALA A 10 -5.63 -2.04 3.84
CA ALA A 10 -5.33 -2.66 5.13
C ALA A 10 -4.69 -4.06 4.95
N GLY A 11 -5.18 -4.83 3.97
CA GLY A 11 -4.62 -6.14 3.61
C GLY A 11 -3.24 -6.08 2.94
N LEU A 12 -2.83 -4.92 2.40
CA LEU A 12 -1.56 -4.74 1.70
C LEU A 12 -0.43 -4.24 2.61
N ILE A 13 -0.73 -3.77 3.83
CA ILE A 13 0.27 -3.20 4.74
C ILE A 13 1.46 -4.17 4.94
N ASN A 14 1.16 -5.44 5.25
CA ASN A 14 2.20 -6.43 5.50
C ASN A 14 3.09 -6.65 4.27
N LEU A 15 2.47 -6.82 3.09
CA LEU A 15 3.19 -7.08 1.84
C LEU A 15 4.02 -5.87 1.38
N ARG A 16 3.54 -4.64 1.62
CA ARG A 16 4.16 -3.43 1.08
C ARG A 16 5.14 -2.76 2.03
N TYR A 17 4.90 -2.82 3.34
CA TYR A 17 5.65 -2.01 4.31
C TYR A 17 6.33 -2.82 5.42
N LEU A 18 5.96 -4.08 5.64
CA LEU A 18 6.60 -4.94 6.65
C LEU A 18 7.53 -5.97 6.01
N ASN A 19 7.05 -6.69 4.99
CA ASN A 19 7.80 -7.79 4.36
C ASN A 19 8.44 -7.38 3.02
N PHE A 20 9.25 -6.33 3.06
CA PHE A 20 9.86 -5.79 1.85
C PHE A 20 10.80 -6.76 1.11
N GLU A 21 11.44 -7.71 1.80
CA GLU A 21 12.27 -8.71 1.11
C GLU A 21 11.43 -9.57 0.17
N GLU A 22 10.23 -9.93 0.59
CA GLU A 22 9.27 -10.64 -0.26
C GLU A 22 8.78 -9.75 -1.40
N LEU A 23 8.51 -8.46 -1.11
CA LEU A 23 8.15 -7.48 -2.13
C LEU A 23 9.22 -7.36 -3.22
N ILE A 24 10.48 -7.17 -2.82
CA ILE A 24 11.62 -7.05 -3.75
C ILE A 24 11.73 -8.30 -4.63
N LYS A 25 11.58 -9.50 -4.05
CA LYS A 25 11.61 -10.75 -4.82
C LYS A 25 10.49 -10.78 -5.87
N LYS A 26 9.26 -10.38 -5.51
CA LYS A 26 8.13 -10.30 -6.46
C LYS A 26 8.40 -9.29 -7.57
N VAL A 27 8.87 -8.09 -7.21
CA VAL A 27 9.21 -7.05 -8.18
C VAL A 27 10.32 -7.52 -9.14
N LYS A 28 11.39 -8.17 -8.65
CA LYS A 28 12.44 -8.73 -9.54
C LYS A 28 11.87 -9.74 -10.54
N VAL A 29 10.95 -10.62 -10.09
CA VAL A 29 10.27 -11.58 -10.99
C VAL A 29 9.44 -10.86 -12.04
N GLU A 30 8.66 -9.84 -11.67
CA GLU A 30 7.86 -9.06 -12.61
C GLU A 30 8.74 -8.30 -13.62
N LEU A 31 9.76 -7.58 -13.16
CA LEU A 31 10.69 -6.85 -14.02
C LEU A 31 11.39 -7.79 -15.01
N THR A 32 11.82 -8.98 -14.55
CA THR A 32 12.39 -10.00 -15.43
C THR A 32 11.39 -10.44 -16.50
N SER A 33 10.12 -10.63 -16.12
CA SER A 33 9.06 -11.03 -17.07
C SER A 33 8.77 -9.96 -18.13
N TYR A 34 9.12 -8.70 -17.86
CA TYR A 34 9.04 -7.58 -18.80
C TYR A 34 10.32 -7.36 -19.61
N GLY A 35 11.35 -8.20 -19.42
CA GLY A 35 12.58 -8.18 -20.20
C GLY A 35 13.62 -7.16 -19.72
N ILE A 36 13.54 -6.72 -18.46
CA ILE A 36 14.57 -5.87 -17.86
C ILE A 36 15.89 -6.65 -17.74
N PRO A 37 17.03 -6.06 -18.14
CA PRO A 37 18.35 -6.70 -18.01
C PRO A 37 18.72 -7.03 -16.56
N GLU A 38 19.44 -8.13 -16.35
CA GLU A 38 19.77 -8.63 -15.01
C GLU A 38 20.57 -7.60 -14.19
N GLU A 39 21.43 -6.84 -14.86
CA GLU A 39 22.25 -5.78 -14.28
C GLU A 39 21.44 -4.60 -13.71
N GLU A 40 20.21 -4.37 -14.18
CA GLU A 40 19.33 -3.27 -13.74
C GLU A 40 18.32 -3.71 -12.66
N LEU A 41 18.10 -5.02 -12.50
CA LEU A 41 17.02 -5.56 -11.65
C LEU A 41 17.12 -5.12 -10.19
N SER A 42 18.32 -5.10 -9.62
CA SER A 42 18.49 -4.75 -8.20
C SER A 42 18.24 -3.28 -7.95
N GLU A 43 18.76 -2.40 -8.81
CA GLU A 43 18.53 -0.95 -8.69
C GLU A 43 17.03 -0.63 -8.75
N LEU A 44 16.32 -1.17 -9.75
CA LEU A 44 14.90 -0.89 -9.95
C LEU A 44 14.01 -1.50 -8.86
N ALA A 45 14.29 -2.73 -8.42
CA ALA A 45 13.49 -3.37 -7.38
C ALA A 45 13.69 -2.76 -5.98
N GLU A 46 14.83 -2.13 -5.74
CA GLU A 46 15.21 -1.58 -4.44
C GLU A 46 15.09 -0.04 -4.39
N ALA A 47 14.70 0.60 -5.50
CA ALA A 47 14.63 2.06 -5.67
C ALA A 47 13.80 2.79 -4.60
N SER A 48 12.83 2.12 -3.97
CA SER A 48 11.96 2.71 -2.93
C SER A 48 12.39 2.39 -1.50
N LEU A 49 13.48 1.66 -1.28
CA LEU A 49 13.88 1.23 0.07
C LEU A 49 14.21 2.39 1.01
N TRP A 50 14.75 3.49 0.48
CA TRP A 50 15.09 4.67 1.26
C TRP A 50 13.86 5.31 1.94
N MET A 51 12.64 5.08 1.43
CA MET A 51 11.41 5.60 2.03
C MET A 51 11.13 5.01 3.42
N ARG A 52 11.71 3.85 3.77
CA ARG A 52 11.53 3.23 5.08
C ARG A 52 11.96 4.12 6.25
N GLU A 53 12.94 4.99 6.02
CA GLU A 53 13.40 5.95 7.03
C GLU A 53 12.33 7.01 7.37
N PHE A 54 11.32 7.15 6.51
CA PHE A 54 10.30 8.19 6.62
C PHE A 54 8.87 7.65 6.81
N VAL A 55 8.66 6.33 6.69
CA VAL A 55 7.34 5.71 6.74
C VAL A 55 7.24 4.77 7.93
N SER A 56 6.30 5.07 8.83
CA SER A 56 5.91 4.19 9.93
C SER A 56 4.57 3.51 9.57
N PRO A 57 4.57 2.23 9.18
CA PRO A 57 3.34 1.52 8.87
C PRO A 57 2.55 1.24 10.15
N GLU A 58 1.25 1.51 10.12
CA GLU A 58 0.34 1.29 11.24
C GLU A 58 -0.93 0.61 10.74
N SER A 59 -1.46 -0.34 11.52
CA SER A 59 -2.72 -1.00 11.17
C SER A 59 -3.89 -0.07 11.48
N PRO A 60 -4.92 -0.01 10.62
CA PRO A 60 -6.07 0.85 10.89
C PRO A 60 -6.86 0.35 12.09
N GLU A 61 -7.28 1.25 12.99
CA GLU A 61 -8.28 0.92 14.02
C GLU A 61 -9.70 0.87 13.46
N VAL A 62 -9.91 1.45 12.27
CA VAL A 62 -11.19 1.43 11.54
C VAL A 62 -10.96 0.93 10.13
N VAL A 63 -11.48 -0.26 9.82
CA VAL A 63 -11.49 -0.80 8.45
C VAL A 63 -12.78 -0.35 7.78
N LEU A 64 -12.66 0.23 6.59
CA LEU A 64 -13.77 0.77 5.80
C LEU A 64 -14.03 -0.07 4.55
N ASP A 65 -15.29 -0.14 4.14
CA ASP A 65 -15.76 -0.60 2.84
C ASP A 65 -16.54 0.53 2.14
N GLU A 66 -16.83 0.36 0.84
CA GLU A 66 -17.66 1.31 0.08
C GLU A 66 -19.06 1.44 0.70
N GLY A 67 -19.55 2.68 0.79
CA GLY A 67 -20.85 3.03 1.37
C GLY A 67 -20.86 3.15 2.88
N ASP A 68 -19.75 2.87 3.58
CA ASP A 68 -19.64 3.12 5.01
C ASP A 68 -19.79 4.62 5.32
N GLU A 69 -20.45 4.94 6.44
CA GLU A 69 -20.52 6.31 6.96
C GLU A 69 -19.51 6.53 8.08
N ILE A 70 -18.71 7.59 7.97
CA ILE A 70 -17.78 8.03 9.03
C ILE A 70 -18.07 9.46 9.46
N SER A 71 -17.85 9.73 10.75
CA SER A 71 -18.09 11.06 11.33
C SER A 71 -16.92 11.51 12.20
N ASN A 72 -16.65 12.81 12.17
CA ASN A 72 -15.74 13.46 13.13
C ASN A 72 -16.49 14.34 14.16
N GLY A 73 -17.82 14.21 14.23
CA GLY A 73 -18.71 15.00 15.09
C GLY A 73 -19.22 16.29 14.46
N SER A 74 -18.50 16.87 13.49
CA SER A 74 -18.91 18.07 12.77
C SER A 74 -19.45 17.77 11.37
N PHE A 75 -18.97 16.69 10.76
CA PHE A 75 -19.34 16.25 9.42
C PHE A 75 -19.58 14.75 9.40
N ASN A 76 -20.44 14.33 8.48
CA ASN A 76 -20.62 12.93 8.11
C ASN A 76 -20.16 12.78 6.66
N PHE A 77 -19.42 11.72 6.40
CA PHE A 77 -18.88 11.38 5.09
C PHE A 77 -19.32 9.97 4.74
N GLU A 78 -19.65 9.76 3.46
CA GLU A 78 -19.80 8.44 2.88
C GLU A 78 -18.48 8.04 2.23
N VAL A 79 -18.07 6.79 2.43
CA VAL A 79 -16.85 6.24 1.84
C VAL A 79 -17.12 5.80 0.40
N TRP A 80 -16.38 6.35 -0.55
CA TRP A 80 -16.42 5.97 -1.95
C TRP A 80 -15.10 5.30 -2.34
N HIS A 81 -15.16 4.02 -2.71
CA HIS A 81 -13.99 3.28 -3.19
C HIS A 81 -13.76 3.56 -4.67
N THR A 82 -12.61 4.16 -4.99
CA THR A 82 -12.26 4.69 -6.33
C THR A 82 -10.89 4.15 -6.78
N PRO A 83 -10.78 2.83 -7.00
CA PRO A 83 -9.50 2.19 -7.26
C PRO A 83 -8.87 2.65 -8.59
N GLY A 84 -7.54 2.62 -8.65
CA GLY A 84 -6.77 2.91 -9.86
C GLY A 84 -5.35 3.35 -9.52
N HIS A 85 -5.22 4.51 -8.85
CA HIS A 85 -3.92 4.97 -8.33
C HIS A 85 -3.40 4.04 -7.24
N SER A 86 -4.28 3.58 -6.37
CA SER A 86 -4.04 2.46 -5.46
C SER A 86 -5.26 1.53 -5.40
N PRO A 87 -5.09 0.25 -5.00
CA PRO A 87 -6.19 -0.71 -4.95
C PRO A 87 -7.30 -0.36 -3.97
N GLY A 88 -7.02 0.33 -2.86
CA GLY A 88 -8.02 0.74 -1.87
C GLY A 88 -8.18 2.25 -1.69
N HIS A 89 -7.91 3.04 -2.75
CA HIS A 89 -8.14 4.48 -2.76
C HIS A 89 -9.63 4.82 -2.66
#